data_AF-A0A7Y4EPA6-F1
#
_entry.id   AF-A0A7Y4EPA6-F1
#
_cell.length_a   1.000
_cell.length_b   1.000
_cell.length_c   1.000
_cell.angle_alpha   90.00
_cell.angle_beta   90.00
_cell.angle_gamma   90.00
#
_symmetry.space_group_name_H-M   'P 1'
#
loop_
_entity.id
_entity.type
_entity.pdbx_description
1 polymer ?
#
loop_
_entity_poly.entity_id
_entity_poly.type
_entity_poly.pdbx_seq_one_letter_code
_entity_poly.pdbx_strand_id
1 'polypeptide(L)'
;MKKLVMIAAVMAATSFNVMSHSQNQDEIKEIVYSQRPTIQIQFGNLNSTPYTYDIEVNGIMTGQTVKLQAREQKKAYIRLPNIEPDKKVSLEVCTIARSPKAGIPRTRMCTPVKVYFPKTKLIQAKEG
;
A
#
# COMPACT_ATOMS: atom_id res chain seq x y z
N MET A 1 -2.28 -1.63 58.67
CA MET A 1 -2.70 -0.47 57.85
C MET A 1 -1.55 -0.16 56.91
N LYS A 2 -1.53 -0.74 55.70
CA LYS A 2 -2.04 -0.19 54.42
C LYS A 2 -1.37 1.13 54.01
N LYS A 3 -0.85 1.10 52.77
CA LYS A 3 -0.31 2.20 51.93
C LYS A 3 1.17 2.48 52.19
N LEU A 4 2.10 2.49 51.23
CA LEU A 4 2.01 2.66 49.79
C LEU A 4 2.95 1.66 49.09
N VAL A 5 2.40 0.65 48.45
CA VAL A 5 2.99 0.06 47.25
C VAL A 5 2.07 0.53 46.14
N MET A 6 2.50 1.46 45.30
CA MET A 6 1.99 1.74 43.95
C MET A 6 2.44 3.14 43.49
N ILE A 7 3.73 3.30 43.19
CA ILE A 7 4.20 4.35 42.26
C ILE A 7 5.02 3.70 41.12
N ALA A 8 4.85 2.38 40.89
CA ALA A 8 5.52 1.66 39.80
C ALA A 8 4.58 1.33 38.62
N ALA A 9 3.28 1.63 38.73
CA ALA A 9 2.28 1.20 37.76
C ALA A 9 1.80 2.30 36.78
N VAL A 10 2.48 3.46 36.72
CA VAL A 10 2.10 4.56 35.79
C VAL A 10 3.02 4.62 34.56
N MET A 11 3.99 3.71 34.44
CA MET A 11 4.84 3.58 33.25
C MET A 11 4.63 2.26 32.51
N ALA A 12 3.39 1.78 32.43
CA ALA A 12 2.96 1.14 31.18
C ALA A 12 2.79 2.30 30.18
N ALA A 13 3.88 2.89 29.67
CA ALA A 13 4.49 2.40 28.44
C ALA A 13 3.40 2.05 27.41
N THR A 14 2.44 2.96 27.24
CA THR A 14 1.70 3.11 26.00
C THR A 14 2.75 3.43 24.94
N SER A 15 3.37 2.38 24.43
CA SER A 15 4.01 2.37 23.13
C SER A 15 2.89 2.68 22.14
N PHE A 16 2.64 3.98 21.96
CA PHE A 16 1.87 4.47 20.85
C PHE A 16 2.67 4.02 19.62
N ASN A 17 2.26 2.90 19.04
CA ASN A 17 2.59 2.59 17.66
C ASN A 17 1.94 3.72 16.86
N VAL A 18 2.66 4.83 16.70
CA VAL A 18 2.24 5.95 15.85
C VAL A 18 2.38 5.43 14.43
N MET A 19 1.40 4.65 14.00
CA MET A 19 1.24 4.28 12.61
C MET A 19 1.01 5.59 11.86
N SER A 20 2.01 5.99 11.07
CA SER A 20 2.00 7.24 10.29
C SER A 20 1.47 7.03 8.88
N HIS A 21 1.25 5.77 8.50
CA HIS A 21 0.93 5.35 7.15
C HIS A 21 0.11 4.05 7.23
N SER A 22 -1.01 4.00 6.52
CA SER A 22 -1.79 2.77 6.36
C SER A 22 -1.88 2.38 4.89
N GLN A 23 -1.91 1.07 4.62
CA GLN A 23 -2.33 0.50 3.36
C GLN A 23 -3.23 -0.67 3.71
N ASN A 24 -4.52 -0.57 3.34
CA ASN A 24 -5.56 -1.35 4.00
C ASN A 24 -5.79 -2.75 3.39
N GLN A 25 -5.04 -3.11 2.34
CA GLN A 25 -5.23 -4.35 1.60
C GLN A 25 -4.08 -5.31 1.92
N ASP A 26 -4.41 -6.45 2.53
CA ASP A 26 -3.43 -7.50 2.82
C ASP A 26 -2.95 -8.21 1.55
N GLU A 27 -3.82 -8.32 0.54
CA GLU A 27 -3.53 -8.92 -0.76
C GLU A 27 -4.57 -8.47 -1.79
N ILE A 28 -4.17 -8.33 -3.06
CA ILE A 28 -5.07 -8.11 -4.19
C ILE A 28 -4.99 -9.30 -5.14
N LYS A 29 -6.15 -9.82 -5.56
CA LYS A 29 -6.26 -10.87 -6.59
C LYS A 29 -7.22 -10.40 -7.68
N GLU A 30 -6.73 -10.23 -8.89
CA GLU A 30 -7.54 -9.71 -10.01
C GLU A 30 -7.34 -10.50 -11.30
N ILE A 31 -8.45 -10.73 -12.02
CA ILE A 31 -8.43 -11.11 -13.43
C ILE A 31 -8.43 -9.82 -14.23
N VAL A 32 -7.44 -9.65 -15.10
CA VAL A 32 -7.25 -8.44 -15.88
C VAL A 32 -7.44 -8.72 -17.37
N TYR A 33 -7.83 -7.71 -18.14
CA TYR A 33 -8.18 -7.87 -19.56
C TYR A 33 -7.25 -7.11 -20.50
N SER A 34 -6.10 -6.65 -19.99
CA SER A 34 -5.08 -5.96 -20.78
C SER A 34 -3.67 -6.35 -20.33
N GLN A 35 -2.70 -6.19 -21.22
CA GLN A 35 -1.29 -6.42 -20.89
C GLN A 35 -0.72 -5.36 -19.94
N ARG A 36 -1.35 -4.18 -19.83
CA ARG A 36 -0.92 -3.09 -18.93
C ARG A 36 -2.09 -2.67 -18.05
N PRO A 37 -2.50 -3.54 -17.10
CA PRO A 37 -3.65 -3.27 -16.27
C PRO A 37 -3.36 -2.17 -15.25
N THR A 38 -4.43 -1.66 -14.66
CA THR A 38 -4.36 -0.73 -13.54
C THR A 38 -5.11 -1.36 -12.38
N ILE A 39 -4.52 -1.33 -11.20
CA ILE A 39 -5.15 -1.82 -9.97
C ILE A 39 -5.48 -0.66 -9.05
N GLN A 40 -6.37 -0.89 -8.09
CA GLN A 40 -6.70 0.10 -7.07
C GLN A 40 -6.05 -0.24 -5.74
N ILE A 41 -5.24 0.67 -5.20
CA ILE A 41 -4.68 0.58 -3.85
C ILE A 41 -5.31 1.66 -2.97
N GLN A 42 -5.75 1.29 -1.77
CA GLN A 42 -6.21 2.21 -0.74
C GLN A 42 -5.15 2.37 0.33
N PHE A 43 -4.66 3.59 0.48
CA PHE A 43 -3.68 3.94 1.50
C PHE A 43 -4.00 5.31 2.12
N GLY A 44 -3.40 5.57 3.27
CA GLY A 44 -3.77 6.69 4.12
C GLY A 44 -2.60 7.35 4.81
N ASN A 45 -2.72 8.65 4.98
CA ASN A 45 -1.87 9.44 5.83
C ASN A 45 -2.45 9.49 7.23
N LEU A 46 -1.84 8.73 8.15
CA LEU A 46 -2.23 8.73 9.54
C LEU A 46 -1.52 9.82 10.35
N ASN A 47 -0.76 10.72 9.72
CA ASN A 47 -0.18 11.87 10.41
C ASN A 47 -1.18 13.02 10.56
N SER A 48 -0.89 13.93 11.50
CA SER A 48 -1.60 15.20 11.68
C SER A 48 -1.15 16.30 10.69
N THR A 49 -0.23 16.01 9.78
CA THR A 49 0.26 16.94 8.76
C THR A 49 0.21 16.29 7.38
N PRO A 50 0.15 17.07 6.28
CA PRO A 50 0.14 16.52 4.93
C PRO A 50 1.45 15.80 4.59
N TYR A 51 1.37 14.68 3.86
CA TYR A 51 2.52 13.91 3.39
C TYR A 51 2.39 13.63 1.89
N THR A 52 3.54 13.48 1.23
CA THR A 52 3.61 12.97 -0.15
C THR A 52 4.06 11.53 -0.12
N TYR A 53 3.43 10.68 -0.93
CA TYR A 53 3.71 9.27 -1.02
C TYR A 53 4.21 8.94 -2.41
N ASP A 54 5.33 8.24 -2.49
CA ASP A 54 5.81 7.60 -3.70
C ASP A 54 5.16 6.24 -3.89
N ILE A 55 5.02 5.82 -5.15
CA ILE A 55 4.56 4.48 -5.51
C ILE A 55 5.70 3.68 -6.13
N GLU A 56 5.89 2.48 -5.61
CA GLU A 56 6.87 1.50 -6.06
C GLU A 56 6.14 0.21 -6.47
N VAL A 57 6.57 -0.41 -7.57
CA VAL A 57 6.07 -1.71 -8.02
C VAL A 57 7.27 -2.65 -8.21
N ASN A 58 7.30 -3.77 -7.51
CA ASN A 58 8.41 -4.74 -7.49
C ASN A 58 9.79 -4.09 -7.24
N GLY A 59 9.89 -3.18 -6.27
CA GLY A 59 11.15 -2.49 -5.99
C GLY A 59 11.52 -1.38 -6.97
N ILE A 60 10.70 -1.14 -8.01
CA ILE A 60 10.95 -0.12 -9.03
C ILE A 60 10.03 1.07 -8.79
N MET A 61 10.63 2.25 -8.63
CA MET A 61 9.90 3.52 -8.50
C MET A 61 9.14 3.84 -9.78
N THR A 62 7.84 4.06 -9.66
CA THR A 62 6.98 4.36 -10.83
C THR A 62 7.08 5.81 -11.30
N GLY A 63 7.63 6.70 -10.46
CA GLY A 63 7.58 8.15 -10.64
C GLY A 63 6.23 8.78 -10.25
N GLN A 64 5.21 7.96 -9.94
CA GLN A 64 3.92 8.45 -9.45
C GLN A 64 4.03 8.90 -8.00
N THR A 65 3.51 10.09 -7.72
CA THR A 65 3.43 10.64 -6.36
C THR A 65 2.00 11.02 -6.01
N VAL A 66 1.59 10.79 -4.77
CA VAL A 66 0.27 11.15 -4.26
C VAL A 66 0.45 11.98 -2.99
N LYS A 67 -0.05 13.22 -3.00
CA LYS A 67 -0.12 14.05 -1.79
C LYS A 67 -1.44 13.76 -1.07
N LEU A 68 -1.35 13.45 0.21
CA LEU A 68 -2.50 13.26 1.10
C LEU A 68 -2.44 14.30 2.22
N GLN A 69 -3.58 14.91 2.52
CA GLN A 69 -3.76 15.77 3.68
C GLN A 69 -3.65 14.98 4.97
N ALA A 70 -3.56 15.70 6.10
CA ALA A 70 -3.58 15.09 7.41
C ALA A 70 -4.83 14.20 7.56
N ARG A 71 -4.64 12.97 8.04
CA ARG A 71 -5.73 12.00 8.28
C ARG A 71 -6.54 11.59 7.03
N GLU A 72 -6.07 11.90 5.83
CA GLU A 72 -6.74 11.53 4.58
C GLU A 72 -6.43 10.08 4.18
N GLN A 73 -7.44 9.38 3.67
CA GLN A 73 -7.27 8.12 2.93
C GLN A 73 -7.72 8.30 1.49
N LYS A 74 -7.03 7.63 0.55
CA LYS A 74 -7.34 7.72 -0.87
C LYS A 74 -7.20 6.38 -1.56
N LYS A 75 -8.07 6.15 -2.54
CA LYS A 75 -7.92 5.10 -3.55
C LYS A 75 -7.10 5.66 -4.71
N ALA A 76 -5.92 5.09 -4.94
CA ALA A 76 -5.08 5.41 -6.08
C ALA A 76 -5.11 4.27 -7.10
N TYR A 77 -5.09 4.67 -8.36
CA TYR A 77 -5.01 3.74 -9.48
C TYR A 77 -3.55 3.63 -9.92
N ILE A 78 -2.99 2.43 -9.78
CA ILE A 78 -1.58 2.14 -10.05
C ILE A 78 -1.47 1.30 -11.30
N ARG A 79 -0.74 1.79 -12.29
CA ARG A 79 -0.48 1.06 -13.53
C ARG A 79 0.58 -0.01 -13.27
N LEU A 80 0.25 -1.26 -13.58
CA LEU A 80 1.18 -2.38 -13.45
C LEU A 80 2.10 -2.49 -14.68
N PRO A 81 3.26 -3.15 -14.54
CA PRO A 81 4.10 -3.51 -15.67
C PRO A 81 3.37 -4.43 -16.66
N ASN A 82 4.02 -4.72 -17.79
CA ASN A 82 3.47 -5.67 -18.75
C ASN A 82 3.22 -7.04 -18.09
N ILE A 83 1.98 -7.51 -18.14
CA ILE A 83 1.56 -8.81 -17.66
C ILE A 83 1.56 -9.79 -18.82
N GLU A 84 2.29 -10.89 -18.63
CA GLU A 84 2.32 -11.97 -19.61
C GLU A 84 0.94 -12.65 -19.68
N PRO A 85 0.34 -12.78 -20.88
CA PRO A 85 -0.92 -13.48 -21.05
C PRO A 85 -0.84 -14.93 -20.56
N ASP A 86 -1.98 -15.42 -20.06
CA ASP A 86 -2.23 -16.79 -19.64
C ASP A 86 -1.28 -17.32 -18.55
N LYS A 87 -0.54 -16.43 -17.89
CA LYS A 87 0.26 -16.71 -16.71
C LYS A 87 -0.23 -15.94 -15.48
N LYS A 88 -0.17 -16.60 -14.32
CA LYS A 88 -0.37 -15.93 -13.04
C LYS A 88 0.90 -15.16 -12.70
N VAL A 89 0.78 -13.86 -12.49
CA VAL A 89 1.88 -12.98 -12.11
C VAL A 89 1.66 -12.50 -10.69
N SER A 90 2.72 -12.55 -9.88
CA SER A 90 2.72 -11.98 -8.52
C SER A 90 3.66 -10.78 -8.49
N LEU A 91 3.17 -9.67 -7.96
CA LEU A 91 3.86 -8.40 -7.82
C LEU A 91 3.71 -7.90 -6.38
N GLU A 92 4.54 -6.94 -5.99
CA GLU A 92 4.40 -6.17 -4.76
C GLU A 92 4.20 -4.70 -5.13
N VAL A 93 3.18 -4.06 -4.57
CA VAL A 93 2.93 -2.62 -4.74
C VAL A 93 3.04 -1.93 -3.40
N CYS A 94 3.99 -1.00 -3.31
CA CYS A 94 4.27 -0.29 -2.09
C CYS A 94 4.00 1.21 -2.22
N THR A 95 3.49 1.78 -1.15
CA THR A 95 3.45 3.22 -0.95
C THR A 95 4.54 3.60 0.04
N ILE A 96 5.24 4.70 -0.23
CA ILE A 96 6.40 5.13 0.57
C ILE A 96 6.20 6.59 0.94
N ALA A 97 6.08 6.88 2.24
CA ALA A 97 5.96 8.25 2.72
C ALA A 97 7.28 9.01 2.50
N ARG A 98 7.26 10.06 1.68
CA ARG A 98 8.34 11.05 1.61
C ARG A 98 8.31 11.86 2.90
N SER A 99 9.35 11.69 3.70
CA SER A 99 9.53 12.54 4.87
C SER A 99 9.62 14.02 4.45
N PRO A 100 8.88 14.93 5.12
CA PRO A 100 8.96 16.37 4.89
C PRO A 100 10.23 17.00 5.48
N LYS A 101 10.99 16.29 6.32
CA LYS A 101 12.20 16.80 6.98
C LYS A 101 13.32 15.76 7.01
N ALA A 102 14.57 16.21 6.91
CA ALA A 102 15.71 15.35 7.14
C ALA A 102 15.63 14.71 8.55
N GLY A 103 15.90 13.41 8.65
CA GLY A 103 15.91 12.67 9.91
C GLY A 103 14.58 12.04 10.37
N ILE A 104 13.44 12.30 9.71
CA ILE A 104 12.20 11.55 10.01
C ILE A 104 12.19 10.24 9.19
N PRO A 105 11.96 9.07 9.82
CA PRO A 105 11.90 7.78 9.13
C PRO A 105 10.84 7.78 8.02
N ARG A 106 11.19 7.24 6.85
CA ARG A 106 10.22 6.93 5.79
C ARG A 106 9.46 5.67 6.17
N THR A 107 8.14 5.69 6.01
CA THR A 107 7.32 4.48 6.17
C THR A 107 6.97 3.90 4.81
N ARG A 108 7.23 2.60 4.65
CA ARG A 108 6.90 1.79 3.47
C ARG A 108 5.83 0.79 3.89
N MET A 109 4.71 0.77 3.18
CA MET A 109 3.68 -0.27 3.30
C MET A 109 3.54 -0.92 1.94
N CYS A 110 3.26 -2.22 1.92
CA CYS A 110 3.24 -3.01 0.70
C CYS A 110 2.04 -3.94 0.69
N THR A 111 1.44 -4.10 -0.48
CA THR A 111 0.39 -5.08 -0.74
C THR A 111 0.88 -6.02 -1.84
N PRO A 112 0.91 -7.34 -1.59
CA PRO A 112 1.03 -8.35 -2.62
C PRO A 112 -0.14 -8.27 -3.61
N VAL A 113 0.18 -8.33 -4.90
CA VAL A 113 -0.78 -8.22 -6.01
C VAL A 113 -0.61 -9.43 -6.92
N LYS A 114 -1.66 -10.24 -7.07
CA LYS A 114 -1.71 -11.40 -7.95
C LYS A 114 -2.67 -11.11 -9.09
N VAL A 115 -2.16 -11.10 -10.32
CA VAL A 115 -2.94 -10.84 -11.53
C VAL A 115 -2.87 -11.98 -12.52
N TYR A 116 -3.96 -12.16 -13.28
CA TYR A 116 -4.04 -13.15 -14.35
C TYR A 116 -4.74 -12.55 -15.57
N PHE A 117 -4.09 -12.60 -16.73
CA PHE A 117 -4.66 -12.13 -18.00
C PHE A 117 -5.02 -13.31 -18.92
N PRO A 118 -6.28 -13.80 -18.94
CA PRO A 118 -6.68 -15.00 -19.69
C PRO A 118 -6.89 -14.75 -21.20
N LYS A 119 -5.88 -14.28 -21.92
CA LYS A 119 -6.02 -13.91 -23.34
C LYS A 119 -6.56 -15.06 -24.20
N THR A 120 -6.07 -16.29 -24.02
CA THR A 120 -6.51 -17.43 -24.83
C THR A 120 -7.99 -17.75 -24.61
N LYS A 121 -8.47 -17.68 -23.36
CA LYS A 121 -9.90 -17.93 -23.04
C LYS A 121 -10.81 -16.83 -23.60
N LEU A 122 -10.32 -15.60 -23.67
CA LEU A 122 -11.06 -14.48 -24.27
C LEU A 122 -11.20 -14.61 -25.78
N ILE A 123 -10.23 -15.24 -26.46
CA ILE A 123 -10.31 -15.51 -27.90
C ILE A 123 -11.34 -16.59 -28.17
N GLN A 124 -11.28 -17.71 -27.43
CA GLN A 124 -12.26 -18.81 -27.57
C GLN A 124 -13.71 -18.36 -27.36
N ALA A 125 -13.95 -17.45 -26.40
CA ALA A 125 -15.28 -16.89 -26.14
C ALA A 125 -15.80 -15.95 -27.24
N LYS A 126 -14.95 -15.51 -28.18
CA LYS A 126 -15.37 -14.69 -29.34
C LYS A 126 -15.60 -15.51 -30.60
N GLU A 127 -15.10 -16.75 -30.63
CA GLU A 127 -15.17 -17.65 -31.79
C GLU A 127 -16.28 -18.71 -31.67
N GLY A 128 -16.91 -18.85 -30.49
CA GLY A 128 -18.07 -19.70 -30.25
C GLY A 128 -19.33 -18.90 -29.99
#